data_AF-A0A9E2F1I3-F1
#
_entry.id   AF-A0A9E2F1I3-F1
#
_cell.length_a   1.000
_cell.length_b   1.000
_cell.length_c   1.000
_cell.angle_alpha   90.00
_cell.angle_beta   90.00
_cell.angle_gamma   90.00
#
_symmetry.space_group_name_H-M   'P 1'
#
loop_
_entity.id
_entity.type
_entity.pdbx_description
1 polymer ?
#
loop_
_entity_poly.entity_id
_entity_poly.type
_entity_poly.pdbx_seq_one_letter_code
_entity_poly.pdbx_strand_id
1 'polypeptide(L)'
;MEFHEIANILPLMEGAEFDALVMDIKEQGLLEPIWLYEGKILDGRNRYRACEKAGVEPHFTEWIEGKPFEFIISKNLKRRHLICFSLSGQSNCRAGG
;
A
#
# COMPACT_ATOMS: atom_id res chain seq x y z
N MET A 1 -11.40 10.16 1.69
CA MET A 1 -10.00 10.62 1.81
C MET A 1 -9.35 10.64 0.43
N GLU A 2 -8.41 11.54 0.14
CA GLU A 2 -7.66 11.54 -1.13
C GLU A 2 -6.45 10.59 -1.08
N PHE A 3 -6.05 10.06 -2.24
CA PHE A 3 -4.85 9.23 -2.38
C PHE A 3 -3.67 10.10 -2.83
N HIS A 4 -2.51 9.89 -2.21
CA HIS A 4 -1.27 10.51 -2.65
C HIS A 4 -0.85 9.88 -3.99
N GLU A 5 -0.31 10.67 -4.92
CA GLU A 5 0.02 10.22 -6.28
C GLU A 5 0.99 9.03 -6.29
N ILE A 6 2.00 9.06 -5.43
CA ILE A 6 2.99 7.98 -5.28
C ILE A 6 2.32 6.66 -4.84
N ALA A 7 1.22 6.72 -4.10
CA ALA A 7 0.50 5.51 -3.72
C ALA A 7 -0.01 4.76 -4.95
N ASN A 8 -0.35 5.47 -6.05
CA ASN A 8 -0.88 4.90 -7.29
C ASN A 8 0.12 4.05 -8.09
N ILE A 9 1.39 4.00 -7.69
CA ILE A 9 2.39 3.09 -8.29
C ILE A 9 1.98 1.63 -8.12
N LEU A 10 1.26 1.30 -7.04
CA LEU A 10 0.73 -0.03 -6.82
C LEU A 10 -0.73 -0.11 -7.32
N PRO A 11 -1.13 -1.21 -7.97
CA PRO A 11 -2.53 -1.39 -8.34
C PRO A 11 -3.40 -1.58 -7.07
N LEU A 12 -4.70 -1.27 -7.21
CA LEU A 12 -5.69 -1.60 -6.19
C LEU A 12 -5.99 -3.10 -6.21
N MET A 13 -6.25 -3.67 -5.04
CA MET A 13 -6.72 -5.05 -4.93
C MET A 13 -8.22 -5.10 -5.27
N GLU A 14 -8.64 -6.17 -5.94
CA GLU A 14 -10.02 -6.39 -6.40
C GLU A 14 -10.42 -7.87 -6.25
N GLY A 15 -11.72 -8.14 -6.41
CA GLY A 15 -12.28 -9.50 -6.36
C GLY A 15 -12.05 -10.21 -5.02
N ALA A 16 -11.81 -11.52 -5.10
CA ALA A 16 -11.70 -12.39 -3.92
C ALA A 16 -10.58 -11.99 -2.96
N GLU A 17 -9.47 -11.43 -3.48
CA GLU A 17 -8.36 -10.96 -2.63
C GLU A 17 -8.79 -9.76 -1.78
N PHE A 18 -9.51 -8.81 -2.38
CA PHE A 18 -10.04 -7.67 -1.64
C PHE A 18 -11.13 -8.08 -0.66
N ASP A 19 -12.01 -9.01 -1.03
CA ASP A 19 -13.05 -9.53 -0.13
C ASP A 19 -12.44 -10.27 1.07
N ALA A 20 -11.37 -11.03 0.88
CA ALA A 20 -10.64 -11.66 1.97
C ALA A 20 -10.03 -10.62 2.94
N LEU A 21 -9.46 -9.52 2.41
CA LEU A 21 -8.95 -8.42 3.25
C LEU A 21 -10.08 -7.74 4.05
N VAL A 22 -11.26 -7.57 3.44
CA VAL A 22 -12.42 -6.98 4.12
C VAL A 22 -12.88 -7.87 5.27
N MET A 23 -12.92 -9.18 5.06
CA MET A 23 -13.25 -10.14 6.11
C MET A 23 -12.23 -10.11 7.25
N ASP A 24 -10.93 -10.14 6.92
CA ASP A 24 -9.86 -10.09 7.91
C ASP A 24 -9.95 -8.82 8.79
N ILE A 25 -10.14 -7.65 8.17
CA ILE A 25 -10.32 -6.38 8.89
C ILE A 25 -11.61 -6.38 9.71
N LYS A 26 -12.68 -7.01 9.25
CA LYS A 26 -13.93 -7.11 10.01
C LYS A 26 -13.76 -7.95 11.28
N GLU A 27 -12.95 -9.01 11.21
CA GLU A 27 -12.71 -9.92 12.32
C GLU A 27 -11.66 -9.41 13.31
N GLN A 28 -10.56 -8.84 12.80
CA GLN A 28 -9.40 -8.45 13.60
C GLN A 28 -9.30 -6.94 13.85
N GLY A 29 -10.08 -6.13 13.14
CA GLY A 29 -9.89 -4.69 13.07
C GLY A 29 -8.72 -4.30 12.15
N LEU A 30 -8.41 -3.00 12.11
CA LEU A 30 -7.24 -2.51 11.39
C LEU A 30 -5.98 -2.68 12.25
N LEU A 31 -5.11 -3.62 11.88
CA LEU A 31 -3.85 -3.87 12.62
C LEU A 31 -2.72 -2.91 12.21
N GLU A 32 -2.58 -2.66 10.91
CA GLU A 32 -1.55 -1.78 10.36
C GLU A 32 -2.16 -0.42 9.96
N PRO A 33 -1.59 0.71 10.39
CA PRO A 33 -2.15 2.02 10.11
C PRO A 33 -2.20 2.34 8.62
N ILE A 34 -3.07 3.28 8.29
CA ILE A 34 -3.08 3.95 7.00
C ILE A 34 -2.15 5.16 7.12
N TRP A 35 -1.09 5.15 6.32
CA TRP A 35 -0.08 6.20 6.37
C TRP A 35 -0.54 7.40 5.54
N LEU A 36 -0.49 8.57 6.14
CA LEU A 36 -0.78 9.83 5.49
C LEU A 36 0.52 10.59 5.20
N TYR A 37 0.53 11.38 4.13
CA TYR A 37 1.54 12.38 3.85
C TYR A 37 0.86 13.60 3.25
N GLU A 38 1.02 14.74 3.91
CA GLU A 38 0.36 16.01 3.55
C GLU A 38 -1.17 15.87 3.50
N GLY A 39 -1.74 15.10 4.44
CA GLY A 39 -3.19 14.85 4.53
C GLY A 39 -3.75 13.90 3.47
N LYS A 40 -2.92 13.26 2.65
CA LYS A 40 -3.31 12.28 1.63
C LYS A 40 -2.80 10.88 1.97
N ILE A 41 -3.50 9.84 1.54
CA ILE A 41 -3.08 8.45 1.81
C ILE A 41 -1.82 8.11 1.01
N LEU A 42 -0.70 7.93 1.71
CA LEU A 42 0.59 7.51 1.17
C LEU A 42 0.68 5.98 1.04
N ASP A 43 0.22 5.23 2.05
CA ASP A 43 0.17 3.76 2.03
C ASP A 43 -1.08 3.24 2.73
N GLY A 44 -1.57 2.09 2.29
CA GLY A 44 -2.76 1.45 2.89
C GLY A 44 -4.08 1.76 2.18
N ARG A 45 -4.07 2.19 0.91
CA ARG A 45 -5.29 2.44 0.12
C ARG A 45 -6.29 1.27 0.15
N ASN A 46 -5.81 0.03 0.03
CA ASN A 46 -6.68 -1.14 0.13
C ASN A 46 -7.21 -1.37 1.55
N ARG A 47 -6.43 -1.06 2.60
CA ARG A 47 -6.88 -1.14 3.99
C ARG A 47 -7.95 -0.09 4.28
N TYR A 48 -7.76 1.15 3.80
CA TYR A 48 -8.78 2.20 3.88
C TYR A 48 -10.10 1.77 3.22
N ARG A 49 -10.07 1.31 1.97
CA ARG A 49 -11.25 0.80 1.26
C ARG A 49 -11.91 -0.37 1.99
N ALA A 50 -11.10 -1.26 2.56
CA ALA A 50 -11.60 -2.42 3.28
C ALA A 50 -12.21 -2.06 4.64
N CYS A 51 -11.65 -1.11 5.38
CA CYS A 51 -12.25 -0.52 6.58
C CYS A 51 -13.62 0.07 6.28
N GLU A 52 -13.74 0.88 5.21
CA GLU A 52 -15.02 1.45 4.76
C GLU A 52 -16.06 0.36 4.46
N LYS A 53 -15.66 -0.70 3.75
CA LYS A 53 -16.56 -1.82 3.41
C LYS A 53 -16.90 -2.71 4.62
N ALA A 54 -15.98 -2.86 5.56
CA ALA A 54 -16.16 -3.66 6.78
C ALA A 54 -16.95 -2.93 7.88
N GLY A 55 -17.10 -1.60 7.78
CA GLY A 55 -17.68 -0.77 8.84
C GLY A 55 -16.75 -0.63 10.05
N VAL A 56 -15.45 -0.77 9.84
CA VAL A 56 -14.41 -0.63 10.87
C VAL A 56 -13.79 0.75 10.77
N GLU A 57 -13.64 1.45 11.90
CA GLU A 57 -13.04 2.78 11.92
C GLU A 57 -11.56 2.70 11.54
N PRO A 58 -11.11 3.37 10.46
CA PRO A 58 -9.71 3.40 10.09
C PRO A 58 -8.93 4.29 11.06
N HIS A 59 -7.72 3.85 11.42
CA HIS A 59 -6.73 4.69 12.10
C HIS A 59 -5.63 5.12 11.14
N PHE A 60 -5.17 6.35 11.36
CA PHE A 60 -4.23 7.03 10.48
C PHE A 60 -2.97 7.42 11.25
N THR A 61 -1.84 7.40 10.55
CA THR A 61 -0.58 7.92 11.09
C THR A 61 0.06 8.83 10.05
N GLU A 62 0.35 10.07 10.45
CA GLU A 62 1.03 11.02 9.58
C GLU A 62 2.52 10.67 9.49
N TRP A 63 3.00 10.55 8.26
CA TRP A 63 4.40 10.36 7.96
C TRP A 63 5.09 11.73 7.87
N ILE A 64 5.81 12.12 8.93
CA ILE A 64 6.40 13.46 9.06
C ILE A 64 7.90 13.54 8.70
N GLU A 65 8.55 12.40 8.41
CA GLU A 65 10.02 12.33 8.28
C GLU A 65 10.51 11.59 7.03
N GLY A 66 11.47 12.16 6.30
CA GLY A 66 12.15 11.48 5.18
C GLY A 66 11.44 11.59 3.82
N LYS A 67 11.93 10.84 2.83
CA LYS A 67 11.41 10.88 1.45
C LYS A 67 10.28 9.85 1.28
N PRO A 68 9.05 10.27 0.91
CA PRO A 68 7.89 9.38 0.77
C PRO A 68 8.11 8.20 -0.19
N PHE A 69 8.91 8.42 -1.24
CA PHE A 69 9.26 7.39 -2.21
C PHE A 69 10.11 6.26 -1.61
N GLU A 70 11.08 6.59 -0.75
CA GLU A 70 11.92 5.60 -0.07
C GLU A 70 11.11 4.81 0.97
N PHE A 71 10.10 5.43 1.59
CA PHE A 71 9.15 4.74 2.47
C PHE A 71 8.33 3.69 1.72
N ILE A 72 7.74 4.04 0.57
CA ILE A 72 6.97 3.10 -0.25
C ILE A 72 7.87 1.98 -0.78
N ILE A 73 9.05 2.31 -1.29
CA ILE A 73 10.04 1.32 -1.76
C ILE A 73 10.44 0.37 -0.62
N SER A 74 10.81 0.88 0.55
CA SER A 74 11.25 0.04 1.67
C SER A 74 10.15 -0.85 2.26
N LYS A 75 8.90 -0.35 2.34
CA LYS A 75 7.73 -1.14 2.77
C LYS A 75 7.41 -2.26 1.78
N ASN A 76 7.59 -2.04 0.48
CA ASN A 76 7.32 -3.04 -0.56
C ASN A 76 8.50 -4.01 -0.79
N LEU A 77 9.75 -3.55 -0.72
CA LEU A 77 10.95 -4.40 -0.77
C LEU A 77 10.99 -5.44 0.36
N LYS A 78 10.59 -5.03 1.57
CA LYS A 78 10.56 -5.93 2.74
C LYS A 78 9.52 -7.05 2.63
N ARG A 79 8.56 -6.97 1.70
CA ARG A 79 7.62 -8.07 1.41
C ARG A 79 8.19 -9.16 0.47
N ARG A 80 9.47 -9.04 0.07
CA ARG A 80 10.22 -9.90 -0.89
C ARG A 80 9.86 -9.59 -2.35
N HIS A 81 10.88 -9.23 -3.12
CA HIS A 81 10.95 -9.52 -4.57
C HIS A 81 9.84 -9.01 -5.51
N LEU A 82 9.32 -7.79 -5.37
CA LEU A 82 8.54 -7.16 -6.46
C LEU A 82 8.83 -5.67 -6.60
N ILE A 83 10.06 -5.35 -7.03
CA ILE A 83 10.34 -4.17 -7.85
C ILE A 83 11.18 -4.61 -9.04
N CYS A 84 10.60 -5.49 -9.87
CA CYS A 84 10.72 -5.26 -11.29
C CYS A 84 9.61 -4.26 -11.62
N PHE A 85 9.93 -2.97 -11.47
CA PHE A 85 9.14 -1.95 -12.14
C PHE A 85 9.17 -2.35 -13.61
N SER A 86 8.05 -2.80 -14.17
CA SER A 86 7.92 -2.93 -15.63
C SER A 86 7.92 -1.51 -16.19
N LEU A 87 9.10 -0.90 -16.23
CA LEU A 87 9.39 0.16 -17.18
C LEU A 87 9.17 -0.52 -18.53
N SER A 88 8.11 -0.15 -19.21
CA SER A 88 8.07 -0.23 -20.66
C SER A 88 9.29 0.53 -21.19
N GLY A 89 10.42 -0.18 -21.33
CA GLY A 89 11.67 0.39 -21.81
C GLY A 89 12.93 -0.19 -21.18
N GLN A 90 13.40 -1.29 -21.78
CA GLN A 90 14.81 -1.71 -21.87
C GLN A 90 15.45 -2.47 -20.69
N SER A 91 15.51 -3.79 -20.90
CA SER A 91 16.68 -4.68 -20.84
C SER A 91 17.47 -4.89 -19.55
N ASN A 92 17.55 -6.19 -19.22
CA ASN A 92 18.67 -6.94 -18.66
C ASN A 92 18.64 -7.25 -17.15
N CYS A 93 17.84 -8.24 -16.78
CA CYS A 93 18.06 -9.02 -15.56
C CYS A 93 19.29 -9.91 -15.75
N ARG A 94 20.42 -9.56 -15.13
CA ARG A 94 21.53 -10.49 -14.91
C ARG A 94 21.54 -10.87 -13.43
N ALA A 95 21.09 -12.09 -13.14
CA ALA A 95 21.37 -12.75 -11.88
C ALA A 95 22.85 -13.17 -11.86
N GLY A 96 23.52 -12.93 -10.75
CA GLY A 96 24.86 -13.45 -10.43
C GLY A 96 25.21 -13.00 -9.01
N GLY A 97 25.73 -13.84 -8.13
CA GLY A 97 26.03 -15.27 -8.15
C GLY A 97 26.31 -15.70 -6.71
#